data_AF-A0A7X6CWH3-F1
#
_entry.id   AF-A0A7X6CWH3-F1
#
_cell.length_a   1.000
_cell.length_b   1.000
_cell.length_c   1.000
_cell.angle_alpha   90.00
_cell.angle_beta   90.00
_cell.angle_gamma   90.00
#
_symmetry.space_group_name_H-M   'P 1'
#
loop_
_entity.id
_entity.type
_entity.pdbx_description
1 polymer ?
#
loop_
_entity_poly.entity_id
_entity_poly.type
_entity_poly.pdbx_seq_one_letter_code
_entity_poly.pdbx_strand_id
1 'polypeptide(L)'
;MFAITEGTRRIGGIEVPTYKREIVSANILEVEAGTNGYQGGDGGHGSRTYFRIKDLASTEMDAHVIRDKFGSEGIEVTLGGDCELETIITALKFITKVLEDGAKEVHD
;
A
#
# COMPACT_ATOMS: atom_id res chain seq x y z
N MET A 1 15.16 -5.99 -11.24
CA MET A 1 13.95 -5.12 -11.18
C MET A 1 12.80 -5.97 -11.67
N PHE A 2 11.94 -6.47 -10.77
CA PHE A 2 10.75 -7.23 -11.18
C PHE A 2 9.80 -6.30 -11.94
N ALA A 3 9.10 -6.83 -12.94
CA ALA A 3 8.14 -6.08 -13.75
C ALA A 3 7.02 -5.53 -12.85
N ILE A 4 6.71 -4.25 -13.03
CA ILE A 4 5.51 -3.65 -12.42
C ILE A 4 4.32 -4.16 -13.23
N THR A 5 3.32 -4.72 -12.54
CA THR A 5 2.05 -5.09 -13.15
C THR A 5 1.02 -4.02 -12.84
N GLU A 6 0.35 -3.50 -13.86
CA GLU A 6 -0.75 -2.55 -13.72
C GLU A 6 -2.07 -3.27 -13.44
N GLY A 7 -2.97 -2.60 -12.72
CA GLY A 7 -4.29 -3.11 -12.39
C GLY A 7 -5.25 -1.99 -12.01
N THR A 8 -6.44 -2.37 -11.57
CA THR A 8 -7.44 -1.45 -11.04
C THR A 8 -8.10 -2.02 -9.79
N ARG A 9 -8.51 -1.13 -8.87
CA ARG A 9 -9.28 -1.46 -7.68
C ARG A 9 -10.47 -0.53 -7.53
N ARG A 10 -11.64 -1.10 -7.24
CA ARG A 10 -12.84 -0.32 -6.91
C ARG A 10 -12.92 -0.03 -5.41
N ILE A 11 -12.82 1.24 -5.03
CA ILE A 11 -12.73 1.68 -3.63
C ILE A 11 -13.77 2.78 -3.37
N GLY A 12 -14.73 2.49 -2.48
CA GLY A 12 -15.82 3.42 -2.19
C GLY A 12 -16.55 3.88 -3.47
N GLY A 13 -16.76 2.95 -4.41
CA GLY A 13 -17.45 3.19 -5.68
C GLY A 13 -16.58 3.66 -6.86
N ILE A 14 -15.32 4.05 -6.61
CA ILE A 14 -14.42 4.69 -7.59
C ILE A 14 -13.36 3.69 -8.06
N GLU A 15 -13.11 3.62 -9.37
CA GLU A 15 -12.01 2.84 -9.95
C GLU A 15 -10.68 3.59 -9.77
N VAL A 16 -9.70 2.92 -9.15
CA VAL A 16 -8.37 3.45 -8.88
C VAL A 16 -7.34 2.63 -9.64
N PRO A 17 -6.48 3.24 -10.48
CA PRO A 17 -5.37 2.53 -11.09
C PRO A 17 -4.38 2.09 -10.01
N THR A 18 -3.91 0.85 -10.07
CA THR A 18 -2.96 0.29 -9.14
C THR A 18 -1.74 -0.30 -9.84
N TYR A 19 -0.63 -0.34 -9.11
CA TYR A 19 0.63 -0.91 -9.54
C TYR A 19 1.07 -1.90 -8.49
N LYS A 20 1.51 -3.08 -8.92
CA LYS A 20 1.99 -4.13 -8.01
C LYS A 20 3.30 -4.75 -8.46
N ARG A 21 4.05 -5.25 -7.49
CA ARG A 21 5.28 -6.01 -7.70
C ARG A 21 5.53 -7.00 -6.58
N GLU A 22 6.37 -7.99 -6.86
CA GLU A 22 6.91 -8.91 -5.87
C GLU A 22 8.27 -8.42 -5.36
N ILE A 23 8.52 -8.65 -4.08
CA ILE A 23 9.79 -8.39 -3.39
C ILE A 23 10.24 -9.72 -2.83
N VAL A 24 11.39 -10.20 -3.30
CA VAL A 24 11.91 -11.53 -3.01
C VAL A 24 13.21 -11.40 -2.22
N SER A 25 13.23 -12.01 -1.04
CA SER A 25 14.42 -12.26 -0.21
C SER A 25 14.25 -13.62 0.46
N ALA A 26 14.67 -13.80 1.72
CA ALA A 26 14.32 -15.01 2.49
C ALA A 26 12.79 -15.13 2.75
N ASN A 27 12.07 -14.01 2.71
CA ASN A 27 10.61 -13.93 2.61
C ASN A 27 10.17 -13.31 1.27
N ILE A 28 8.89 -13.48 0.91
CA ILE A 28 8.31 -12.95 -0.34
C ILE A 28 7.06 -12.14 -0.05
N LEU A 29 7.07 -10.86 -0.44
CA LEU A 29 5.91 -9.96 -0.36
C LEU A 29 5.40 -9.57 -1.75
N GLU A 30 4.09 -9.58 -1.95
CA GLU A 30 3.42 -8.80 -3.00
C GLU A 30 2.98 -7.48 -2.41
N VAL A 31 3.39 -6.37 -3.03
CA VAL A 31 2.91 -5.03 -2.69
C VAL A 31 2.11 -4.46 -3.85
N GLU A 32 0.96 -3.88 -3.55
CA GLU A 32 0.10 -3.17 -4.52
C GLU A 32 -0.28 -1.81 -3.94
N ALA A 33 -0.22 -0.75 -4.75
CA ALA A 33 -0.62 0.58 -4.34
C ALA A 33 -1.27 1.35 -5.49
N GLY A 34 -2.03 2.39 -5.18
CA GLY A 34 -2.63 3.26 -6.19
C GLY A 34 -3.47 4.39 -5.59
N THR A 35 -3.64 5.46 -6.35
CA THR A 35 -4.53 6.58 -6.00
C THR A 35 -5.12 7.20 -7.26
N ASN A 36 -6.29 7.82 -7.15
CA ASN A 36 -6.84 8.71 -8.19
C ASN A 36 -6.40 10.17 -8.00
N GLY A 37 -5.46 10.43 -7.09
CA GLY A 37 -4.88 11.74 -6.82
C GLY A 37 -5.75 12.63 -5.94
N TYR A 38 -5.29 13.85 -5.71
CA TYR A 38 -6.02 14.82 -4.90
C TYR A 38 -7.30 15.28 -5.58
N GLN A 39 -8.39 15.35 -4.81
CA GLN A 39 -9.71 15.82 -5.26
C GLN A 39 -10.24 16.99 -4.41
N GLY A 40 -9.39 17.54 -3.53
CA GLY A 40 -9.74 18.54 -2.51
C GLY A 40 -10.53 17.92 -1.35
N GLY A 41 -10.29 18.37 -0.11
CA GLY A 41 -11.05 17.89 1.05
C GLY A 41 -10.76 16.45 1.50
N ASP A 42 -11.74 15.83 2.15
CA ASP A 42 -11.67 14.49 2.73
C ASP A 42 -12.26 13.39 1.82
N GLY A 43 -12.46 12.18 2.35
CA GLY A 43 -13.01 11.06 1.60
C GLY A 43 -14.38 11.31 0.94
N GLY A 44 -15.17 12.27 1.43
CA GLY A 44 -16.45 12.66 0.82
C GLY A 44 -16.30 13.30 -0.57
N HIS A 45 -15.11 13.81 -0.88
CA HIS A 45 -14.81 14.55 -2.11
C HIS A 45 -14.24 13.67 -3.23
N GLY A 46 -14.10 12.36 -2.98
CA GLY A 46 -13.85 11.37 -4.03
C GLY A 46 -12.39 10.96 -4.23
N SER A 47 -11.43 11.53 -3.49
CA SER A 47 -10.07 10.96 -3.50
C SER A 47 -10.08 9.56 -2.86
N ARG A 48 -9.34 8.63 -3.45
CA ARG A 48 -9.17 7.26 -2.98
C ARG A 48 -7.70 6.88 -3.05
N THR A 49 -7.22 6.35 -1.95
CA THR A 49 -5.87 5.82 -1.81
C THR A 49 -5.96 4.36 -1.42
N TYR A 50 -5.12 3.55 -2.04
CA TYR A 50 -5.02 2.12 -1.83
C TYR A 50 -3.57 1.74 -1.62
N PHE A 51 -3.34 0.89 -0.63
CA PHE A 51 -2.19 0.02 -0.66
C PHE A 51 -2.54 -1.29 0.04
N ARG A 52 -1.80 -2.33 -0.32
CA ARG A 52 -1.89 -3.67 0.25
C ARG A 52 -0.50 -4.29 0.23
N ILE A 53 -0.18 -4.96 1.32
CA ILE A 53 0.99 -5.83 1.45
C ILE A 53 0.44 -7.24 1.71
N LYS A 54 0.94 -8.23 0.97
CA LYS A 54 0.49 -9.61 1.05
C LYS A 54 1.70 -10.52 1.15
N ASP A 55 1.71 -11.38 2.16
CA ASP A 55 2.67 -12.48 2.24
C ASP A 55 2.40 -13.49 1.11
N LEU A 56 3.45 -13.80 0.34
CA LEU A 56 3.44 -14.86 -0.65
C LEU A 56 4.22 -16.08 -0.17
N ALA A 57 5.19 -15.91 0.74
CA ALA A 57 5.94 -17.00 1.36
C ALA A 57 6.82 -16.49 2.52
N SER A 58 6.85 -17.28 3.60
CA SER A 58 7.87 -17.22 4.65
C SER A 58 8.02 -15.88 5.36
N THR A 59 6.97 -15.06 5.45
CA THR A 59 7.00 -13.80 6.21
C THR A 59 6.40 -13.99 7.60
N GLU A 60 7.15 -13.69 8.66
CA GLU A 60 6.58 -13.51 9.99
C GLU A 60 5.91 -12.13 10.09
N MET A 61 4.58 -12.08 9.95
CA MET A 61 3.79 -10.85 9.96
C MET A 61 2.50 -11.02 10.75
N ASP A 62 2.20 -10.05 11.62
CA ASP A 62 0.87 -9.84 12.17
C ASP A 62 0.36 -8.43 11.79
N ALA A 63 -0.94 -8.31 11.55
CA ALA A 63 -1.58 -7.06 11.19
C ALA A 63 -2.95 -6.94 11.86
N HIS A 64 -3.14 -5.85 12.60
CA HIS A 64 -4.36 -5.58 13.35
C HIS A 64 -4.94 -4.22 12.95
N VAL A 65 -6.27 -4.17 12.86
CA VAL A 65 -6.98 -2.90 12.80
C VAL A 65 -7.29 -2.48 14.23
N ILE A 66 -6.77 -1.33 14.65
CA ILE A 66 -7.11 -0.70 15.92
C ILE A 66 -8.51 -0.11 15.77
N ARG A 67 -9.42 -0.49 16.66
CA ARG A 67 -10.83 -0.10 16.60
C ARG A 67 -11.28 0.55 17.90
N ASP A 68 -12.16 1.52 17.76
CA ASP A 68 -12.87 2.14 18.86
C ASP A 68 -14.39 2.09 18.61
N LYS A 69 -15.16 2.84 19.39
CA LYS A 69 -16.62 2.91 19.22
C LYS A 69 -17.07 3.68 17.96
N PHE A 70 -16.19 4.48 17.36
CA PHE A 70 -16.48 5.28 16.17
C PHE A 70 -16.01 4.61 14.87
N GLY A 71 -15.13 3.60 14.93
CA GLY A 71 -14.76 2.79 13.79
C GLY A 71 -13.33 2.26 13.87
N SER A 72 -12.62 2.33 12.74
CA SER A 72 -11.20 1.99 12.67
C SER A 72 -10.39 3.26 12.96
N GLU A 73 -9.60 3.24 14.04
CA GLU A 73 -8.72 4.36 14.41
C GLU A 73 -7.30 4.23 13.86
N GLY A 74 -6.86 3.00 13.57
CA GLY A 74 -5.51 2.77 13.10
C GLY A 74 -5.27 1.37 12.57
N ILE A 75 -4.05 1.17 12.09
CA ILE A 75 -3.50 -0.13 11.74
C ILE A 75 -2.18 -0.31 12.47
N GLU A 76 -1.96 -1.52 12.97
CA GLU A 76 -0.71 -1.96 13.56
C GLU A 76 -0.19 -3.14 12.73
N VAL A 77 1.10 -3.11 12.39
CA VAL A 77 1.76 -4.19 11.66
C VAL A 77 3.05 -4.52 12.39
N THR A 78 3.23 -5.78 12.74
CA THR A 78 4.45 -6.31 13.36
C THR A 78 5.11 -7.29 12.41
N LEU A 79 6.44 -7.26 12.37
CA LEU A 79 7.27 -8.09 11.51
C LEU A 79 8.45 -8.63 12.32
N GLY A 80 8.80 -9.90 12.12
CA GLY A 80 9.87 -10.57 12.86
C GLY A 80 11.06 -10.92 11.98
N GLY A 81 12.18 -10.21 12.13
CA GLY A 81 13.46 -10.55 11.49
C GLY A 81 14.08 -9.46 10.61
N ASP A 82 15.36 -9.64 10.29
CA ASP A 82 16.12 -8.69 9.45
C ASP A 82 15.62 -8.70 8.00
N CYS A 83 15.18 -9.85 7.51
CA CYS A 83 14.68 -10.01 6.14
C CYS A 83 13.34 -9.28 5.96
N GLU A 84 12.45 -9.41 6.93
CA GLU A 84 11.17 -8.73 6.98
C GLU A 84 11.37 -7.22 7.08
N LEU A 85 12.35 -6.76 7.87
CA LEU A 85 12.74 -5.34 7.93
C LEU A 85 13.21 -4.82 6.56
N GLU A 86 14.06 -5.56 5.84
CA GLU A 86 14.53 -5.14 4.51
C GLU A 86 13.38 -5.11 3.47
N THR A 87 12.57 -6.17 3.44
CA THR A 87 11.48 -6.30 2.46
C THR A 87 10.35 -5.32 2.74
N ILE A 88 10.00 -5.05 4.01
CA ILE A 88 8.98 -4.04 4.34
C ILE A 88 9.45 -2.62 3.99
N ILE A 89 10.71 -2.28 4.23
CA ILE A 89 11.27 -0.97 3.79
C ILE A 89 11.12 -0.83 2.27
N THR A 90 11.42 -1.90 1.54
CA THR A 90 11.33 -1.94 0.07
C THR A 90 9.88 -1.85 -0.43
N ALA A 91 8.92 -2.43 0.31
CA ALA A 91 7.48 -2.33 0.03
C ALA A 91 6.97 -0.90 0.28
N LEU A 92 7.31 -0.32 1.43
CA LEU A 92 6.90 1.04 1.80
C LEU A 92 7.43 2.08 0.81
N LYS A 93 8.71 2.00 0.42
CA LYS A 93 9.28 2.88 -0.62
C LYS A 93 8.53 2.79 -1.96
N PHE A 94 8.13 1.58 -2.36
CA PHE A 94 7.34 1.39 -3.57
C PHE A 94 5.94 2.01 -3.43
N ILE A 95 5.26 1.78 -2.30
CA ILE A 95 3.95 2.39 -2.01
C ILE A 95 4.06 3.92 -2.09
N THR A 96 5.02 4.51 -1.36
CA THR A 96 5.26 5.96 -1.37
C THR A 96 5.42 6.47 -2.80
N LYS A 97 6.30 5.85 -3.59
CA LYS A 97 6.56 6.28 -4.97
C LYS A 97 5.30 6.24 -5.84
N VAL A 98 4.52 5.15 -5.77
CA VAL A 98 3.27 5.01 -6.54
C VAL A 98 2.25 6.06 -6.13
N LEU A 99 2.15 6.37 -4.83
CA LEU A 99 1.22 7.37 -4.33
C LEU A 99 1.65 8.79 -4.70
N GLU A 100 2.93 9.12 -4.62
CA GLU A 100 3.49 10.41 -5.07
C GLU A 100 3.24 10.63 -6.57
N ASP A 101 3.56 9.62 -7.39
CA ASP A 101 3.36 9.69 -8.85
C ASP A 101 1.86 9.83 -9.19
N GLY A 102 0.97 9.16 -8.44
CA GLY A 102 -0.48 9.23 -8.63
C GLY A 102 -1.12 10.51 -8.06
N ALA A 103 -0.52 11.14 -7.05
CA ALA A 103 -1.01 12.36 -6.42
C ALA A 103 -1.00 13.56 -7.39
N LYS A 104 -0.11 13.53 -8.41
CA LYS A 104 0.08 14.60 -9.41
C LYS A 104 0.38 15.98 -8.79
N GLU A 105 0.92 16.04 -7.57
CA GLU A 105 1.61 17.25 -7.12
C GLU A 105 3.01 17.25 -7.72
N VAL A 106 3.31 18.28 -8.52
CA VAL A 106 4.69 18.66 -8.80
C VAL A 106 5.21 19.30 -7.52
N HIS A 107 5.84 18.52 -6.65
CA HIS A 107 6.73 19.09 -5.65
C HIS A 107 8.05 19.38 -6.37
N ASP A 108 8.25 20.64 -6.75
CA ASP A 108 9.59 21.18 -7.03
C ASP A 108 10.43 21.20 -5.74
#